data_AF-A0A8J3I2W1-F1
#
_entry.id   AF-A0A8J3I2W1-F1
#
_cell.length_a   1.000
_cell.length_b   1.000
_cell.length_c   1.000
_cell.angle_alpha   90.00
_cell.angle_beta   90.00
_cell.angle_gamma   90.00
#
_symmetry.space_group_name_H-M   'P 1'
#
loop_
_entity.id
_entity.type
_entity.pdbx_description
1 polymer ?
#
loop_
_entity_poly.entity_id
_entity_poly.type
_entity_poly.pdbx_seq_one_letter_code
_entity_poly.pdbx_strand_id
1 'polypeptide(L)'
;MATDRAWCSIHVPASLPLEKEVEKMNIALWILQALLALFFIWVGGMKLFSPISSLEKSFTWIKETRPFVVRYIGACEALGSLGLILPGVTHILTDLTIVAALGLCLVMIYASIFHAKRKEFSNIIFNSVIFLLAFFVAFGRFALVRF
;
A
#
# COMPACT_ATOMS: atom_id res chain seq x y z
N MET A 1 19.55 43.04 -42.79
CA MET A 1 18.21 43.14 -42.18
C MET A 1 17.38 41.99 -42.72
N ALA A 2 17.51 40.81 -42.10
CA ALA A 2 16.70 39.62 -42.37
C ALA A 2 16.41 39.01 -41.00
N THR A 3 15.34 39.52 -40.38
CA THR A 3 14.88 39.18 -39.05
C THR A 3 14.29 37.77 -39.05
N ASP A 4 14.73 36.98 -38.09
CA ASP A 4 13.92 36.24 -37.12
C ASP A 4 12.64 35.53 -37.57
N ARG A 5 12.46 34.34 -37.00
CA ARG A 5 11.21 33.54 -36.86
C ARG A 5 10.99 32.38 -37.83
N ALA A 6 12.03 31.62 -38.17
CA ALA A 6 11.84 30.27 -38.71
C ALA A 6 11.61 29.19 -37.61
N TRP A 7 11.77 29.52 -36.33
CA TRP A 7 11.70 28.56 -35.21
C TRP A 7 10.31 28.43 -34.56
N CYS A 8 9.27 29.10 -35.07
CA CYS A 8 7.99 29.28 -34.36
C CYS A 8 6.84 28.37 -34.84
N SER A 9 7.13 27.24 -35.49
CA SER A 9 6.10 26.32 -35.99
C SER A 9 6.40 24.84 -35.71
N ILE A 10 7.10 24.53 -34.62
CA ILE A 10 7.18 23.17 -34.10
C ILE A 10 5.83 22.88 -33.42
N HIS A 11 4.98 22.09 -34.09
CA HIS A 11 3.81 21.46 -33.46
C HIS A 11 4.34 20.49 -32.39
N VAL A 12 4.57 20.98 -31.18
CA VAL A 12 4.81 20.14 -30.02
C VAL A 12 3.49 19.39 -29.77
N PRO A 13 3.45 18.06 -29.87
CA PRO A 13 2.23 17.32 -29.60
C PRO A 13 1.77 17.61 -28.16
N ALA A 14 0.48 17.74 -27.94
CA ALA A 14 -0.14 18.17 -26.67
C ALA A 14 0.20 17.30 -25.43
N SER A 15 0.97 16.22 -25.59
CA SER A 15 1.56 15.40 -24.53
C SER A 15 2.64 14.48 -25.11
N LEU A 16 3.81 14.39 -24.51
CA LEU A 16 4.83 13.41 -24.92
C LEU A 16 4.41 11.98 -24.53
N PRO A 17 4.83 10.92 -25.25
CA PRO A 17 4.48 9.54 -24.91
C PRO A 17 4.81 9.17 -23.45
N LEU A 18 5.88 9.74 -22.92
CA LEU A 18 6.35 9.49 -21.55
C LEU A 18 5.37 10.06 -20.50
N GLU A 19 4.72 11.20 -20.78
CA GLU A 19 3.75 11.82 -19.85
C GLU A 19 2.50 10.95 -19.70
N LYS A 20 2.02 10.37 -20.81
CA LYS A 20 0.89 9.44 -20.78
C LYS A 20 1.20 8.18 -19.97
N GLU A 21 2.42 7.67 -20.03
CA GLU A 21 2.80 6.48 -19.24
C GLU A 21 2.90 6.80 -17.75
N VAL A 22 3.42 7.99 -17.38
CA VAL A 22 3.43 8.48 -15.99
C VAL A 22 2.01 8.63 -15.44
N GLU A 23 1.09 9.19 -16.23
CA GLU A 23 -0.31 9.34 -15.84
C GLU A 23 -0.98 7.99 -15.57
N LYS A 24 -0.82 7.02 -16.49
CA LYS A 24 -1.33 5.64 -16.29
C LYS A 24 -0.77 4.99 -15.03
N MET A 25 0.53 5.12 -14.80
CA MET A 25 1.18 4.58 -13.60
C MET A 25 0.65 5.24 -12.32
N ASN A 26 0.41 6.57 -12.34
CA ASN A 26 -0.18 7.27 -11.21
C ASN A 26 -1.57 6.73 -10.86
N ILE A 27 -2.42 6.53 -11.88
CA ILE A 27 -3.77 5.97 -11.70
C ILE A 27 -3.67 4.54 -11.14
N ALA A 28 -2.78 3.70 -11.68
CA ALA A 28 -2.57 2.35 -11.19
C ALA A 28 -2.14 2.31 -9.72
N LEU A 29 -1.20 3.19 -9.31
CA LEU A 29 -0.77 3.30 -7.93
C LEU A 29 -1.90 3.74 -7.00
N TRP A 30 -2.73 4.69 -7.44
CA TRP A 30 -3.91 5.12 -6.68
C TRP A 30 -4.93 4.01 -6.48
N ILE A 31 -5.22 3.22 -7.52
CA ILE A 31 -6.12 2.07 -7.44
C ILE A 31 -5.56 1.04 -6.44
N LEU A 32 -4.28 0.71 -6.54
CA LEU A 32 -3.64 -0.24 -5.62
C LEU A 32 -3.63 0.27 -4.17
N GLN A 33 -3.34 1.56 -3.95
CA GLN A 33 -3.41 2.17 -2.63
C GLN A 33 -4.81 2.11 -2.05
N ALA A 34 -5.83 2.44 -2.84
CA ALA A 34 -7.22 2.40 -2.41
C ALA A 34 -7.66 0.98 -2.01
N LEU A 35 -7.30 -0.01 -2.84
CA LEU A 35 -7.61 -1.42 -2.57
C LEU A 35 -6.90 -1.93 -1.32
N LEU A 36 -5.59 -1.69 -1.19
CA LEU A 36 -4.82 -2.12 -0.03
C LEU A 36 -5.30 -1.45 1.25
N ALA A 37 -5.56 -0.15 1.20
CA ALA A 37 -6.02 0.57 2.37
C ALA A 37 -7.42 0.12 2.80
N LEU A 38 -8.35 -0.08 1.86
CA LEU A 38 -9.67 -0.62 2.19
C LEU A 38 -9.56 -2.00 2.85
N PHE A 39 -8.73 -2.88 2.27
CA PHE A 39 -8.48 -4.21 2.81
C PHE A 39 -7.92 -4.16 4.24
N PHE A 40 -6.89 -3.33 4.48
CA PHE A 40 -6.25 -3.23 5.79
C PHE A 40 -7.05 -2.44 6.82
N ILE A 41 -7.87 -1.47 6.42
CA ILE A 41 -8.86 -0.83 7.30
C ILE A 41 -9.87 -1.87 7.78
N TRP A 42 -10.35 -2.71 6.86
CA TRP A 42 -11.30 -3.76 7.20
C TRP A 42 -10.68 -4.80 8.15
N VAL A 43 -9.54 -5.39 7.77
CA VAL A 43 -8.88 -6.45 8.55
C VAL A 43 -8.33 -5.90 9.87
N GLY A 44 -7.66 -4.75 9.85
CA GLY A 44 -7.15 -4.08 11.05
C GLY A 44 -8.28 -3.63 11.98
N GLY A 45 -9.36 -3.09 11.41
CA GLY A 45 -10.58 -2.72 12.14
C GLY A 45 -11.22 -3.92 12.83
N MET A 46 -11.37 -5.07 12.15
CA MET A 46 -11.83 -6.30 12.78
C MET A 46 -10.93 -6.71 13.94
N LYS A 47 -9.61 -6.68 13.75
CA LYS A 47 -8.64 -7.00 14.81
C LYS A 47 -8.66 -6.02 15.98
N LEU A 48 -9.15 -4.79 15.82
CA LEU A 48 -9.25 -3.79 16.89
C LEU A 48 -10.58 -3.81 17.63
N PHE A 49 -11.69 -3.94 16.89
CA PHE A 49 -13.03 -3.73 17.44
C PHE A 49 -13.79 -5.04 17.70
N SER A 50 -13.48 -6.12 17.00
CA SER A 50 -14.20 -7.39 17.22
C SER A 50 -13.77 -8.07 18.53
N PRO A 51 -14.66 -8.82 19.21
CA PRO A 51 -14.30 -9.65 20.36
C PRO A 51 -13.29 -10.74 19.97
N ILE A 52 -12.31 -11.00 20.83
CA ILE A 52 -11.27 -12.01 20.58
C ILE A 52 -11.88 -13.40 20.34
N SER A 53 -12.89 -13.78 21.12
CA SER A 53 -13.62 -15.04 20.97
C SER A 53 -14.31 -15.21 19.61
N SER A 54 -14.68 -14.11 18.95
CA SER A 54 -15.21 -14.16 17.58
C SER A 54 -14.08 -14.30 16.56
N LEU A 55 -12.94 -13.62 16.78
CA LEU A 55 -11.78 -13.69 15.90
C LEU A 55 -11.11 -15.06 15.93
N GLU A 56 -11.14 -15.76 17.07
CA GLU A 56 -10.63 -17.14 17.22
C GLU A 56 -11.34 -18.15 16.31
N LYS A 57 -12.57 -17.86 15.86
CA LYS A 57 -13.31 -18.71 14.93
C LYS A 57 -12.79 -18.59 13.49
N SER A 58 -12.31 -17.40 13.12
CA SER A 58 -11.80 -17.10 11.77
C SER A 58 -10.28 -17.24 11.66
N PHE A 59 -9.57 -17.04 12.77
CA PHE A 59 -8.11 -17.04 12.82
C PHE A 59 -7.64 -18.00 13.91
N THR A 60 -7.25 -19.20 13.50
CA THR A 60 -6.74 -20.27 14.38
C THR A 60 -5.59 -19.81 15.27
N TRP A 61 -4.73 -18.93 14.74
CA TRP A 61 -3.55 -18.43 15.45
C TRP A 61 -3.85 -17.54 16.67
N ILE A 62 -5.04 -16.95 16.72
CA ILE A 62 -5.43 -16.06 17.83
C ILE A 62 -5.59 -16.84 19.13
N LYS A 63 -6.02 -18.11 19.06
CA LYS A 63 -6.19 -18.98 20.23
C LYS A 63 -4.89 -19.19 21.01
N GLU A 64 -3.76 -19.17 20.32
CA GLU A 64 -2.44 -19.40 20.90
C GLU A 64 -1.66 -18.10 21.14
N THR A 65 -2.27 -16.95 20.85
CA THR A 65 -1.60 -15.65 20.93
C THR A 65 -2.28 -14.76 21.96
N ARG A 66 -1.49 -13.96 22.69
CA ARG A 66 -2.03 -13.01 23.66
C ARG A 66 -2.92 -11.99 22.95
N PRO A 67 -4.12 -11.66 23.47
CA PRO A 67 -5.03 -10.66 22.89
C PRO A 67 -4.36 -9.32 22.54
N PHE A 68 -3.42 -8.88 23.39
CA PHE A 68 -2.65 -7.65 23.17
C PHE A 68 -1.90 -7.62 21.83
N VAL A 69 -1.29 -8.75 21.42
CA VAL A 69 -0.54 -8.84 20.16
C VAL A 69 -1.49 -8.71 18.97
N VAL A 70 -2.68 -9.30 19.05
CA VAL A 70 -3.72 -9.17 18.00
C VAL A 70 -4.13 -7.72 17.83
N ARG A 71 -4.37 -7.01 18.94
CA ARG A 71 -4.73 -5.58 18.92
C ARG A 71 -3.58 -4.73 18.37
N TYR A 72 -2.34 -5.02 18.75
CA TYR A 72 -1.16 -4.31 18.26
C TYR A 72 -1.01 -4.46 16.74
N ILE A 73 -1.13 -5.67 16.21
CA ILE A 73 -1.09 -5.91 14.76
C ILE A 73 -2.23 -5.17 14.07
N GLY A 74 -3.45 -5.24 14.60
CA GLY A 74 -4.60 -4.51 14.06
C GLY A 74 -4.40 -3.00 14.04
N ALA A 75 -3.79 -2.43 15.09
CA ALA A 75 -3.42 -1.01 15.14
C ALA A 75 -2.41 -0.64 14.05
N CYS A 76 -1.35 -1.44 13.88
CA CYS A 76 -0.34 -1.21 12.84
C CYS A 76 -0.93 -1.29 11.43
N GLU A 77 -1.81 -2.26 11.17
CA GLU A 77 -2.50 -2.40 9.87
C GLU A 77 -3.45 -1.22 9.60
N ALA A 78 -4.23 -0.81 10.60
CA ALA A 78 -5.12 0.34 10.49
C ALA A 78 -4.35 1.66 10.29
N LEU A 79 -3.29 1.90 11.05
CA LEU A 79 -2.46 3.09 10.88
C LEU A 79 -1.71 3.09 9.55
N GLY A 80 -1.18 1.93 9.12
CA GLY A 80 -0.51 1.78 7.84
C GLY A 80 -1.44 2.05 6.66
N SER A 81 -2.68 1.58 6.71
CA SER A 81 -3.68 1.86 5.67
C SER A 81 -4.13 3.31 5.63
N LEU A 82 -4.32 3.94 6.78
CA LEU A 82 -4.59 5.38 6.86
C LEU A 82 -3.42 6.18 6.29
N GLY A 83 -2.18 5.82 6.64
CA GLY A 83 -0.97 6.43 6.08
C GLY A 83 -0.78 6.18 4.59
N LEU A 84 -1.42 5.16 4.01
CA LEU A 84 -1.34 4.86 2.58
C LEU A 84 -2.25 5.75 1.72
N ILE A 85 -3.36 6.25 2.27
CA ILE A 85 -4.33 7.11 1.55
C ILE A 85 -4.21 8.58 1.96
N LEU A 86 -4.21 8.87 3.27
CA LEU A 86 -4.40 10.24 3.78
C LEU A 86 -3.35 11.24 3.25
N PRO A 87 -2.04 10.94 3.20
CA PRO A 87 -1.05 11.90 2.72
C PRO A 87 -1.23 12.24 1.24
N GLY A 88 -1.65 11.26 0.43
CA GLY A 88 -1.93 11.46 -0.98
C GLY A 88 -3.18 12.30 -1.24
N VAL A 89 -4.21 12.17 -0.40
CA VAL A 89 -5.48 12.95 -0.56
C VAL A 89 -5.34 14.35 -0.01
N THR A 90 -4.63 14.51 1.12
CA THR A 90 -4.44 15.80 1.77
C THR A 90 -3.29 16.62 1.18
N HIS A 91 -2.44 16.00 0.35
CA HIS A 91 -1.18 16.58 -0.14
C HIS A 91 -0.24 17.08 0.98
N ILE A 92 -0.38 16.55 2.20
CA ILE A 92 0.44 16.89 3.37
C ILE A 92 1.33 15.69 3.69
N LEU A 93 2.65 15.91 3.79
CA LEU A 93 3.65 14.88 4.13
C LEU A 93 3.52 13.62 3.26
N THR A 94 3.46 13.80 1.94
CA THR A 94 3.24 12.73 0.96
C THR A 94 4.24 11.57 1.03
N ASP A 95 5.46 11.84 1.50
CA ASP A 95 6.50 10.82 1.80
C ASP A 95 6.06 9.80 2.86
N LEU A 96 5.11 10.15 3.73
CA LEU A 96 4.54 9.24 4.73
C LEU A 96 3.86 8.03 4.09
N THR A 97 3.34 8.17 2.86
CA THR A 97 2.79 7.05 2.08
C THR A 97 3.81 5.94 1.87
N ILE A 98 5.05 6.31 1.56
CA ILE A 98 6.14 5.36 1.29
C ILE A 98 6.50 4.63 2.59
N VAL A 99 6.62 5.38 3.69
CA VAL A 99 6.90 4.80 5.02
C VAL A 99 5.77 3.87 5.47
N ALA A 100 4.51 4.26 5.25
CA ALA A 100 3.35 3.43 5.59
C ALA A 100 3.31 2.13 4.77
N ALA A 101 3.58 2.21 3.46
CA ALA A 101 3.67 1.04 2.60
C ALA A 101 4.80 0.09 3.03
N LEU A 102 5.97 0.62 3.40
CA LEU A 102 7.07 -0.18 3.97
C LEU A 102 6.71 -0.80 5.32
N GLY A 103 5.98 -0.06 6.17
CA GLY A 103 5.45 -0.59 7.44
C GLY A 103 4.51 -1.78 7.21
N LEU A 104 3.60 -1.69 6.25
CA LEU A 104 2.72 -2.80 5.86
C LEU A 104 3.53 -3.98 5.30
N CYS A 105 4.58 -3.72 4.51
CA CYS A 105 5.49 -4.76 4.04
C CYS A 105 6.14 -5.52 5.21
N LEU A 106 6.62 -4.80 6.24
CA LEU A 106 7.19 -5.41 7.43
C LEU A 106 6.17 -6.28 8.16
N VAL A 107 4.92 -5.81 8.32
CA VAL A 107 3.84 -6.61 8.93
C VAL A 107 3.62 -7.90 8.15
N MET A 108 3.60 -7.86 6.81
CA MET A 108 3.44 -9.05 5.97
C MET A 108 4.62 -10.01 6.08
N ILE A 109 5.86 -9.52 6.20
CA ILE A 109 7.05 -10.37 6.43
C ILE A 109 6.90 -11.11 7.77
N TYR A 110 6.57 -10.40 8.85
CA TYR A 110 6.39 -11.03 10.16
C TYR A 110 5.23 -12.03 10.15
N ALA A 111 4.13 -11.71 9.48
CA ALA A 111 3.00 -12.61 9.31
C ALA A 111 3.41 -13.89 8.54
N SER A 112 4.15 -13.76 7.43
CA SER A 112 4.67 -14.89 6.67
C SER A 112 5.60 -15.79 7.49
N ILE A 113 6.53 -15.22 8.26
CA ILE A 113 7.41 -16.00 9.17
C ILE A 113 6.57 -16.75 10.21
N PHE A 114 5.55 -16.09 10.77
CA PHE A 114 4.66 -16.69 11.75
C PHE A 114 3.84 -17.86 11.18
N HIS A 115 3.28 -17.71 9.99
CA HIS A 115 2.57 -18.80 9.31
C HIS A 115 3.49 -19.91 8.80
N ALA A 116 4.73 -19.60 8.44
CA ALA A 116 5.75 -20.60 8.08
C ALA A 116 6.06 -21.54 9.25
N LYS A 117 6.17 -21.01 10.48
CA LYS A 117 6.34 -21.84 11.69
C LYS A 117 5.18 -22.80 11.93
N ARG A 118 3.98 -22.46 11.45
CA ARG A 118 2.75 -23.26 11.57
C ARG A 118 2.49 -24.16 10.36
N LYS A 119 3.36 -24.13 9.33
CA LYS A 119 3.20 -24.84 8.05
C LYS A 119 1.89 -24.53 7.32
N GLU A 120 1.36 -23.32 7.51
CA GLU A 120 0.14 -22.85 6.86
C GLU A 120 0.47 -22.20 5.50
N PHE A 121 0.77 -23.02 4.49
CA PHE A 121 1.26 -22.54 3.20
C PHE A 121 0.31 -21.58 2.46
N SER A 122 -1.00 -21.74 2.62
CA SER A 122 -1.99 -20.84 2.00
C SER A 122 -1.84 -19.40 2.51
N ASN A 123 -1.66 -19.23 3.82
CA ASN A 123 -1.50 -17.91 4.44
C ASN A 123 -0.16 -17.25 4.04
N ILE A 124 0.89 -18.05 3.82
CA ILE A 124 2.17 -17.54 3.32
C ILE A 124 2.01 -16.97 1.91
N ILE A 125 1.32 -17.69 1.02
CA ILE A 125 1.09 -17.23 -0.36
C ILE A 125 0.27 -15.94 -0.33
N PHE A 126 -0.82 -15.92 0.45
CA PHE A 126 -1.67 -14.74 0.58
C PHE A 126 -0.90 -13.51 1.08
N ASN A 127 -0.13 -13.65 2.16
CA ASN A 127 0.70 -12.57 2.68
C ASN A 127 1.78 -12.12 1.70
N SER A 128 2.35 -13.06 0.93
CA SER A 128 3.35 -12.74 -0.09
C SER A 128 2.78 -11.91 -1.23
N VAL A 129 1.55 -12.20 -1.67
CA VAL A 129 0.85 -11.38 -2.68
C VAL A 129 0.62 -9.97 -2.16
N ILE A 130 0.09 -9.83 -0.94
CA ILE A 130 -0.16 -8.51 -0.33
C ILE A 130 1.15 -7.74 -0.14
N PHE A 131 2.22 -8.43 0.31
CA PHE A 131 3.55 -7.86 0.42
C PHE A 131 4.03 -7.28 -0.91
N LEU A 132 3.92 -8.04 -2.00
CA LEU A 132 4.36 -7.59 -3.32
C LEU A 132 3.58 -6.37 -3.80
N LEU A 133 2.26 -6.34 -3.56
CA LEU A 133 1.43 -5.18 -3.90
C LEU A 133 1.83 -3.94 -3.09
N ALA A 134 2.02 -4.08 -1.77
CA ALA A 134 2.44 -2.98 -0.91
C ALA A 134 3.86 -2.48 -1.28
N PHE A 135 4.77 -3.39 -1.59
CA PHE A 135 6.11 -3.06 -2.03
C PHE A 135 6.10 -2.34 -3.38
N PHE A 136 5.28 -2.79 -4.32
CA PHE A 136 5.10 -2.13 -5.61
C PHE A 136 4.56 -0.70 -5.44
N VAL A 137 3.63 -0.47 -4.53
CA VAL A 137 3.16 0.88 -4.20
C VAL A 137 4.27 1.75 -3.62
N ALA A 138 5.04 1.22 -2.65
CA ALA A 138 6.17 1.94 -2.06
C ALA A 138 7.21 2.33 -3.12
N PHE A 139 7.60 1.37 -3.96
CA PHE A 139 8.55 1.58 -5.04
C PHE A 139 8.01 2.54 -6.11
N GLY A 140 6.75 2.39 -6.51
CA GLY A 140 6.12 3.24 -7.51
C GLY A 140 6.02 4.69 -7.05
N ARG A 141 5.67 4.95 -5.79
CA ARG A 141 5.63 6.31 -5.22
C ARG A 141 7.01 6.91 -4.98
N PHE A 142 8.01 6.08 -4.74
CA PHE A 142 9.39 6.54 -4.54
C PHE A 142 10.11 6.84 -5.86
N ALA A 143 10.02 5.95 -6.84
CA ALA A 143 10.88 5.94 -8.02
C ALA A 143 10.18 6.27 -9.35
N LEU A 144 8.86 6.05 -9.47
CA LEU A 144 8.14 6.22 -10.74
C LEU A 144 7.34 7.53 -10.76
N VAL A 145 6.53 7.77 -9.73
CA VAL A 145 5.60 8.91 -9.68
C VAL A 145 5.50 9.45 -8.26
N ARG A 146 6.06 10.64 -8.04
CA ARG A 146 5.77 11.45 -6.85
C ARG A 146 4.47 12.23 -7.03
N PHE A 147 3.79 12.48 -5.91
CA PHE A 147 2.50 13.19 -5.84
C PHE A 147 2.56 14.61 -6.37
#